data_AF-A0A969F2P3-F1
#
_entry.id   AF-A0A969F2P3-F1
#
_cell.length_a   1.000
_cell.length_b   1.000
_cell.length_c   1.000
_cell.angle_alpha   90.00
_cell.angle_beta   90.00
_cell.angle_gamma   90.00
#
_symmetry.space_group_name_H-M   'P 1'
#
loop_
_entity.id
_entity.type
_entity.pdbx_description
1 polymer ?
#
loop_
_entity_poly.entity_id
_entity_poly.type
_entity_poly.pdbx_seq_one_letter_code
_entity_poly.pdbx_strand_id
1 'polypeptide(L)'
;MIRSTRRVVAAMLVCMAPLALAAESSQPVPPWLEPDVVKAAIDIGLDDAQLADFRRIVGDFLTKRMSMIQQEFRRSPPNLENAIRTKSRRLEKAMDADMKGVLTEPQWPGYEHYKDVLFSKFEM
;
A
#
# COMPACT_ATOMS: atom_id res chain seq x y z
N MET A 1 66.28 -46.75 -7.89
CA MET A 1 66.32 -46.76 -6.41
C MET A 1 65.60 -45.50 -5.92
N ILE A 2 64.45 -45.61 -5.22
CA ILE A 2 64.31 -45.40 -3.75
C ILE A 2 64.44 -43.90 -3.40
N ARG A 3 63.56 -43.14 -2.74
CA ARG A 3 62.40 -43.31 -1.82
C ARG A 3 61.69 -41.94 -1.80
N SER A 4 60.35 -41.84 -1.85
CA SER A 4 59.46 -41.65 -0.69
C SER A 4 60.03 -40.74 0.41
N THR A 5 59.43 -39.57 0.65
CA THR A 5 58.92 -39.20 2.00
C THR A 5 58.05 -37.94 2.01
N ARG A 6 56.82 -38.15 2.48
CA ARG A 6 55.83 -37.22 3.03
C ARG A 6 56.41 -36.02 3.76
N ARG A 7 55.78 -34.85 3.61
CA ARG A 7 55.40 -33.97 4.74
C ARG A 7 54.04 -33.32 4.48
N VAL A 8 53.09 -33.73 5.31
CA VAL A 8 51.81 -33.07 5.57
C VAL A 8 52.09 -31.84 6.43
N VAL A 9 51.64 -30.66 6.03
CA VAL A 9 51.30 -29.58 6.97
C VAL A 9 50.00 -28.96 6.49
N ALA A 10 48.97 -29.15 7.31
CA ALA A 10 47.65 -28.57 7.17
C ALA A 10 47.72 -27.05 7.38
N ALA A 11 47.08 -26.30 6.49
CA ALA A 11 46.67 -24.92 6.75
C ALA A 11 45.14 -24.87 6.62
N MET A 12 44.47 -24.94 7.76
CA MET A 12 43.03 -24.83 7.91
C MET A 12 42.64 -23.36 7.65
N LEU A 13 42.29 -23.06 6.41
CA LEU A 13 41.76 -21.75 6.01
C LEU A 13 40.29 -21.69 6.44
N VAL A 14 40.03 -21.10 7.61
CA VAL A 14 38.68 -20.71 8.02
C VAL A 14 38.26 -19.54 7.15
N CYS A 15 37.65 -19.84 5.99
CA CYS A 15 36.92 -18.86 5.22
C CYS A 15 35.59 -18.59 5.94
N MET A 16 35.56 -17.53 6.75
CA MET A 16 34.30 -16.88 7.09
C MET A 16 33.62 -16.44 5.79
N ALA A 17 32.57 -17.15 5.38
CA ALA A 17 31.68 -16.66 4.35
C ALA A 17 30.93 -15.44 4.89
N PRO A 18 30.90 -14.31 4.17
CA PRO A 18 30.08 -13.18 4.58
C PRO A 18 28.61 -13.61 4.52
N LEU A 19 27.89 -13.39 5.63
CA LEU A 19 26.43 -13.36 5.63
C LEU A 19 26.02 -12.35 4.56
N ALA A 20 25.47 -12.83 3.44
CA ALA A 20 24.82 -11.98 2.46
C ALA A 20 23.57 -11.41 3.16
N LEU A 21 23.72 -10.21 3.73
CA LEU A 21 22.60 -9.40 4.16
C LEU A 21 21.82 -9.08 2.89
N ALA A 22 20.72 -9.80 2.66
CA ALA A 22 19.73 -9.39 1.69
C ALA A 22 19.19 -8.04 2.17
N ALA A 23 19.76 -6.95 1.67
CA ALA A 23 19.15 -5.64 1.75
C ALA A 23 17.92 -5.68 0.85
N GLU A 24 16.80 -6.18 1.38
CA GLU A 24 15.49 -5.91 0.81
C GLU A 24 15.33 -4.39 0.81
N SER A 25 15.46 -3.79 -0.38
CA SER A 25 15.04 -2.41 -0.62
C SER A 25 13.53 -2.36 -0.47
N SER A 26 13.06 -2.26 0.79
CA SER A 26 11.67 -2.03 1.12
C SER A 26 11.28 -0.65 0.60
N GLN A 27 10.85 -0.60 -0.66
CA GLN A 27 10.10 0.55 -1.15
C GLN A 27 8.86 0.65 -0.28
N PRO A 28 8.52 1.83 0.27
CA PRO A 28 7.34 1.96 1.12
C PRO A 28 6.12 1.53 0.31
N VAL A 29 5.42 0.52 0.84
CA VAL A 29 4.17 0.03 0.25
C VAL A 29 3.19 1.21 0.25
N PRO A 30 2.53 1.51 -0.89
CA PRO A 30 1.52 2.54 -0.92
C PRO A 30 0.44 2.26 0.14
N PRO A 31 -0.07 3.29 0.85
CA PRO A 31 -0.99 3.11 1.98
C PRO A 31 -2.22 2.25 1.66
N TRP A 32 -2.71 2.31 0.42
CA TRP A 32 -3.88 1.54 -0.06
C TRP A 32 -3.59 0.07 -0.41
N LEU A 33 -2.32 -0.36 -0.33
CA LEU A 33 -1.89 -1.75 -0.50
C LEU A 33 -1.43 -2.38 0.83
N GLU A 34 -1.57 -1.67 1.95
CA GLU A 34 -1.28 -2.26 3.25
C GLU A 34 -2.19 -3.47 3.52
N PRO A 35 -1.69 -4.52 4.21
CA PRO A 35 -2.41 -5.77 4.38
C PRO A 35 -3.80 -5.63 5.01
N ASP A 36 -3.97 -4.69 5.93
CA ASP A 36 -5.24 -4.42 6.61
C ASP A 36 -6.25 -3.73 5.68
N VAL A 37 -5.81 -2.81 4.83
CA VAL A 37 -6.65 -2.20 3.79
C VAL A 37 -7.12 -3.26 2.80
N VAL A 38 -6.21 -4.13 2.35
CA VAL A 38 -6.54 -5.23 1.42
C VAL A 38 -7.50 -6.22 2.08
N LYS A 39 -7.26 -6.58 3.33
CA LYS A 39 -8.15 -7.45 4.11
C LYS A 39 -9.54 -6.85 4.24
N ALA A 40 -9.64 -5.59 4.64
CA ALA A 40 -10.93 -4.91 4.79
C ALA A 40 -11.70 -4.85 3.46
N ALA A 41 -11.01 -4.71 2.32
CA ALA A 41 -11.63 -4.77 1.00
C ALA A 41 -12.17 -6.17 0.65
N ILE A 42 -11.43 -7.23 1.00
CA ILE A 42 -11.87 -8.63 0.80
C ILE A 42 -13.10 -8.92 1.68
N ASP A 43 -13.11 -8.43 2.91
CA ASP A 43 -14.19 -8.67 3.89
C ASP A 43 -15.54 -8.04 3.49
N ILE A 44 -15.57 -7.15 2.49
CA ILE A 44 -16.82 -6.62 1.91
C ILE A 44 -17.63 -7.72 1.21
N GLY A 45 -16.97 -8.77 0.69
CA GLY A 45 -17.64 -9.87 0.00
C GLY A 45 -18.22 -9.45 -1.35
N LEU A 46 -17.41 -8.81 -2.20
CA LEU A 46 -17.78 -8.38 -3.55
C LEU A 46 -17.79 -9.57 -4.51
N ASP A 47 -18.76 -9.61 -5.42
CA ASP A 47 -18.68 -10.49 -6.61
C ASP A 47 -17.71 -9.91 -7.67
N ASP A 48 -17.44 -10.67 -8.73
CA ASP A 48 -16.47 -10.28 -9.76
C ASP A 48 -16.83 -8.97 -10.49
N ALA A 49 -18.12 -8.71 -10.71
CA ALA A 49 -18.58 -7.48 -11.37
C ALA A 49 -18.43 -6.29 -10.43
N GLN A 50 -18.91 -6.43 -9.19
CA GLN A 50 -18.75 -5.43 -8.14
C GLN A 50 -17.27 -5.13 -7.85
N LEU A 51 -16.41 -6.15 -7.88
CA LEU A 51 -14.98 -6.01 -7.64
C LEU A 51 -14.31 -5.17 -8.74
N ALA A 52 -14.72 -5.33 -10.00
CA ALA A 52 -14.21 -4.52 -11.11
C ALA A 52 -14.59 -3.04 -10.92
N ASP A 53 -15.85 -2.77 -10.58
CA ASP A 53 -16.33 -1.41 -10.33
C ASP A 53 -15.72 -0.80 -9.07
N PHE A 54 -15.60 -1.57 -8.00
CA PHE A 54 -14.93 -1.16 -6.75
C PHE A 54 -13.50 -0.71 -7.03
N ARG A 55 -12.71 -1.53 -7.73
CA ARG A 55 -11.32 -1.20 -8.10
C ARG A 55 -11.24 0.08 -8.92
N ARG A 56 -12.15 0.25 -9.88
CA ARG A 56 -12.24 1.47 -10.70
C ARG A 56 -12.55 2.70 -9.84
N ILE A 57 -13.60 2.64 -9.02
CA ILE A 57 -14.06 3.76 -8.18
C ILE A 57 -12.98 4.16 -7.17
N VAL A 58 -12.39 3.19 -6.47
CA VAL A 58 -11.29 3.43 -5.52
C VAL A 58 -10.06 3.98 -6.25
N GLY A 59 -9.69 3.41 -7.40
CA GLY A 59 -8.57 3.89 -8.21
C GLY A 59 -8.74 5.34 -8.68
N ASP A 60 -9.95 5.70 -9.11
CA ASP A 60 -10.31 7.07 -9.49
C ASP A 60 -10.20 8.03 -8.30
N PHE A 61 -10.68 7.62 -7.12
CA PHE A 61 -10.54 8.40 -5.89
C PHE A 61 -9.07 8.64 -5.55
N LEU A 62 -8.24 7.60 -5.52
CA LEU A 62 -6.81 7.70 -5.19
C LEU A 62 -6.08 8.63 -6.16
N THR A 63 -6.32 8.46 -7.46
CA THR A 63 -5.72 9.29 -8.52
C THR A 63 -6.12 10.76 -8.37
N LYS A 64 -7.42 11.04 -8.19
CA LYS A 64 -7.93 12.40 -7.98
C LYS A 64 -7.37 13.02 -6.71
N ARG A 65 -7.27 12.24 -5.61
CA ARG A 65 -6.74 12.72 -4.34
C ARG A 65 -5.27 13.09 -4.45
N MET A 66 -4.44 12.23 -5.03
CA MET A 66 -3.02 12.52 -5.23
C MET A 66 -2.80 13.75 -6.11
N SER A 67 -3.52 13.85 -7.23
CA SER A 67 -3.45 15.01 -8.14
C SER A 67 -3.88 16.31 -7.44
N MET A 68 -4.97 16.25 -6.66
CA MET A 68 -5.45 17.38 -5.87
C MET A 68 -4.42 17.83 -4.84
N ILE A 69 -3.82 16.89 -4.08
CA ILE A 69 -2.79 17.22 -3.07
C ILE A 69 -1.59 17.90 -3.73
N GLN A 70 -1.07 17.35 -4.84
CA GLN A 70 0.03 17.97 -5.58
C GLN A 70 -0.33 19.37 -6.08
N GLN A 71 -1.56 19.58 -6.54
CA GLN A 71 -2.03 20.89 -6.97
C GLN A 71 -2.07 21.89 -5.81
N GLU A 72 -2.53 21.49 -4.63
CA GLU A 72 -2.58 22.38 -3.47
C GLU A 72 -1.19 22.70 -2.93
N PHE A 73 -0.26 21.74 -2.91
CA PHE A 73 1.15 22.01 -2.59
C PHE A 73 1.76 23.04 -3.56
N ARG A 74 1.50 22.92 -4.86
CA ARG A 74 2.00 23.89 -5.86
C ARG A 74 1.39 25.29 -5.67
N ARG A 75 0.13 25.37 -5.23
CA ARG A 75 -0.55 26.64 -4.94
C ARG A 75 -0.11 27.26 -3.62
N SER A 76 0.29 26.43 -2.65
CA SER A 76 0.71 26.82 -1.30
C SER A 76 -0.19 27.87 -0.65
N PRO A 77 -1.52 27.65 -0.57
CA PRO A 77 -2.42 28.61 0.07
C PRO A 77 -2.09 28.75 1.57
N PRO A 78 -2.44 29.89 2.20
CA PRO A 78 -2.16 30.13 3.62
C PRO A 78 -2.69 29.04 4.58
N ASN A 79 -3.77 28.35 4.18
CA ASN A 79 -4.42 27.29 4.94
C ASN A 79 -4.38 25.94 4.18
N LEU A 80 -3.20 25.51 3.75
CA LEU A 80 -2.99 24.30 2.92
C LEU A 80 -3.66 23.05 3.50
N GLU A 81 -3.47 22.78 4.78
CA GLU A 81 -4.04 21.60 5.44
C GLU A 81 -5.58 21.59 5.36
N ASN A 82 -6.21 22.73 5.68
CA ASN A 82 -7.65 22.88 5.58
C ASN A 82 -8.17 22.75 4.15
N ALA A 83 -7.42 23.24 3.17
CA ALA A 83 -7.77 23.09 1.76
C ALA A 83 -7.73 21.62 1.32
N ILE A 84 -6.66 20.89 1.67
CA ILE A 84 -6.51 19.46 1.39
C ILE A 84 -7.63 18.65 2.07
N ARG A 85 -7.90 18.92 3.35
CA ARG A 85 -8.95 18.24 4.12
C ARG A 85 -10.33 18.44 3.51
N THR A 86 -10.68 19.69 3.19
CA THR A 86 -11.98 20.03 2.62
C THR A 86 -12.20 19.36 1.27
N LYS A 87 -11.18 19.35 0.41
CA LYS A 87 -11.26 18.71 -0.91
C LYS A 87 -11.27 17.18 -0.81
N SER A 88 -10.49 16.60 0.11
CA SER A 88 -10.52 15.15 0.36
C SER A 88 -11.91 14.67 0.77
N ARG A 89 -12.59 15.39 1.67
CA ARG A 89 -13.99 15.09 2.04
C ARG A 89 -14.97 15.15 0.87
N ARG A 90 -14.73 16.02 -0.12
CA ARG A 90 -15.56 16.07 -1.34
C ARG A 90 -15.32 14.86 -2.23
N LEU A 91 -14.08 14.41 -2.36
CA LEU A 91 -13.73 13.21 -3.11
C LEU A 91 -14.27 11.94 -2.44
N GLU A 92 -14.21 11.86 -1.11
CA GLU A 92 -14.82 10.78 -0.33
C GLU A 92 -16.33 10.70 -0.57
N LYS A 93 -17.05 11.83 -0.47
CA LYS A 93 -18.50 11.86 -0.75
C LYS A 93 -18.84 11.43 -2.18
N ALA A 94 -17.99 11.76 -3.15
CA ALA A 94 -18.17 11.32 -4.53
C ALA A 94 -17.96 9.81 -4.66
N MET A 95 -16.91 9.27 -4.02
CA MET A 95 -16.66 7.84 -3.95
C MET A 95 -17.85 7.09 -3.33
N ASP A 96 -18.41 7.61 -2.22
CA ASP A 96 -19.61 7.04 -1.58
C ASP A 96 -20.83 7.05 -2.50
N ALA A 97 -21.03 8.13 -3.26
CA ALA A 97 -22.15 8.24 -4.19
C ALA A 97 -22.03 7.19 -5.32
N ASP A 98 -20.83 7.03 -5.88
CA ASP A 98 -20.57 6.04 -6.92
C ASP A 98 -20.73 4.61 -6.36
N MET A 99 -20.25 4.37 -5.14
CA MET A 99 -20.28 3.05 -4.51
C MET A 99 -21.69 2.58 -4.13
N LYS A 100 -22.61 3.50 -3.82
CA LYS A 100 -24.04 3.19 -3.61
C LYS A 100 -24.71 2.58 -4.83
N GLY A 101 -24.18 2.82 -6.04
CA GLY A 101 -24.68 2.19 -7.27
C GLY A 101 -24.15 0.77 -7.50
N VAL A 102 -23.17 0.33 -6.71
CA VAL A 102 -22.47 -0.95 -6.89
C VAL A 102 -22.76 -1.91 -5.75
N LEU A 103 -22.79 -1.41 -4.51
CA LEU A 103 -22.95 -2.22 -3.32
C LEU A 103 -24.41 -2.46 -2.98
N THR A 104 -24.67 -3.64 -2.43
CA THR A 104 -25.93 -3.97 -1.77
C THR A 104 -25.95 -3.41 -0.34
N GLU A 105 -27.16 -3.20 0.22
CA GLU A 105 -27.28 -2.70 1.60
C GLU A 105 -26.50 -3.53 2.64
N PRO A 106 -26.47 -4.89 2.59
CA PRO A 106 -25.67 -5.68 3.53
C PRO A 106 -24.16 -5.49 3.42
N GLN A 107 -23.65 -5.05 2.27
CA GLN A 107 -22.22 -4.81 2.03
C GLN A 107 -21.77 -3.43 2.55
N TRP A 108 -22.71 -2.50 2.78
CA TRP A 108 -22.40 -1.13 3.17
C TRP A 108 -21.58 -1.01 4.47
N PRO A 109 -21.89 -1.74 5.56
CA PRO A 109 -21.06 -1.68 6.77
C PRO A 109 -19.61 -2.15 6.55
N GLY A 110 -19.40 -3.15 5.69
CA GLY A 110 -18.06 -3.61 5.32
C GLY A 110 -17.28 -2.54 4.54
N TYR A 111 -17.95 -1.83 3.65
CA TYR A 111 -17.37 -0.70 2.93
C TYR A 111 -17.05 0.49 3.84
N GLU A 112 -17.89 0.80 4.82
CA GLU A 112 -17.59 1.83 5.83
C GLU A 112 -16.34 1.47 6.63
N HIS A 113 -16.22 0.22 7.08
CA HIS A 113 -15.01 -0.27 7.74
C HIS A 113 -13.76 -0.16 6.83
N TYR A 114 -13.87 -0.56 5.56
CA TYR A 114 -12.80 -0.40 4.58
C TYR A 114 -12.33 1.06 4.45
N LYS A 115 -13.27 2.01 4.37
CA LYS A 115 -12.93 3.44 4.29
C LYS A 115 -12.20 3.93 5.54
N ASP A 116 -12.67 3.55 6.72
CA ASP A 116 -12.03 3.94 7.98
C ASP A 116 -10.59 3.45 8.03
N VAL A 117 -10.35 2.19 7.65
CA VAL A 117 -9.00 1.62 7.56
C VAL A 117 -8.17 2.37 6.51
N LEU A 118 -8.69 2.56 5.29
CA LEU A 118 -7.99 3.28 4.22
C LEU A 118 -7.60 4.70 4.63
N PHE A 119 -8.51 5.45 5.24
CA PHE A 119 -8.29 6.85 5.60
C PHE A 119 -7.39 7.01 6.82
N SER A 120 -7.37 6.04 7.74
CA SER A 120 -6.36 6.01 8.81
C SER A 120 -4.93 6.00 8.28
N LYS A 121 -4.70 5.47 7.06
CA LYS A 121 -3.39 5.45 6.40
C LYS A 121 -3.01 6.76 5.72
N PHE A 122 -3.95 7.70 5.63
CA PHE A 122 -3.76 9.00 5.00
C PHE A 122 -3.61 10.15 5.99
N GLU A 123 -3.80 9.89 7.29
CA GLU A 123 -3.61 10.89 8.32
C GLU A 123 -2.14 11.35 8.34
N MET A 124 -1.96 12.66 8.20
CA MET A 124 -0.70 13.38 8.41
C MET A 124 -0.71 13.98 9.81
#